data_AF-A0A7V1BY81-F1
#
_entry.id   AF-A0A7V1BY81-F1
#
_cell.length_a   1.000
_cell.length_b   1.000
_cell.length_c   1.000
_cell.angle_alpha   90.00
_cell.angle_beta   90.00
_cell.angle_gamma   90.00
#
_symmetry.space_group_name_H-M   'P 1'
#
loop_
_entity.id
_entity.type
_entity.pdbx_description
1 polymer ?
#
loop_
_entity_poly.entity_id
_entity_poly.type
_entity_poly.pdbx_seq_one_letter_code
_entity_poly.pdbx_strand_id
1 'polypeptide(L)'
;MSKEIPFTKGVRVYFLMQDDYVAYIGQTTHLAARIATHVADGKTFDSVAYKDVCGADAVMIEAFNINYHNPELNQEVDNATCLLKRVARSVGY
;
A
#
# COMPACT_ATOMS: atom_id res chain seq x y z
N MET A 1 8.88 9.55 -16.90
CA MET A 1 7.78 10.54 -16.78
C MET A 1 7.20 10.42 -15.39
N SER A 2 7.53 11.32 -14.47
CA SER A 2 6.81 11.44 -13.19
C SER A 2 5.42 12.00 -13.49
N LYS A 3 4.38 11.18 -13.35
CA LYS A 3 3.01 11.68 -13.40
C LYS A 3 2.74 12.43 -12.09
N GLU A 4 2.18 13.64 -12.19
CA GLU A 4 1.72 14.39 -11.02
C GLU A 4 0.72 13.54 -10.21
N ILE A 5 0.74 13.70 -8.88
CA ILE A 5 -0.17 12.95 -7.99
C ILE A 5 -1.60 13.47 -8.20
N PRO A 6 -2.56 12.63 -8.66
CA PRO A 6 -3.91 13.06 -8.91
C PRO A 6 -4.69 13.28 -7.60
N PHE A 7 -5.37 14.43 -7.53
CA PHE A 7 -6.37 14.74 -6.48
C PHE A 7 -7.77 14.20 -6.82
N THR A 8 -7.97 13.70 -8.04
CA THR A 8 -9.25 13.15 -8.50
C THR A 8 -9.50 11.74 -7.97
N LYS A 9 -10.77 11.39 -7.81
CA LYS A 9 -11.18 10.02 -7.44
C LYS A 9 -10.89 9.05 -8.59
N GLY A 10 -10.48 7.84 -8.24
CA GLY A 10 -10.19 6.77 -9.19
C GLY A 10 -9.49 5.60 -8.50
N VAL A 11 -9.88 4.37 -8.85
CA VAL A 11 -9.29 3.17 -8.25
C VAL A 11 -7.87 2.99 -8.80
N ARG A 12 -6.90 2.95 -7.89
CA ARG A 12 -5.48 2.91 -8.22
C ARG A 12 -4.77 1.92 -7.32
N VAL A 13 -3.81 1.21 -7.92
CA VAL A 13 -2.73 0.56 -7.19
C VAL A 13 -1.53 1.50 -7.21
N TYR A 14 -0.94 1.75 -6.05
CA TYR A 14 0.20 2.64 -5.87
C TYR A 14 1.38 1.93 -5.21
N PHE A 15 2.56 2.47 -5.46
CA PHE A 15 3.85 1.96 -5.04
C PHE A 15 4.58 3.12 -4.36
N LEU A 16 4.95 2.95 -3.09
CA LEU A 16 5.89 3.84 -2.43
C LEU A 16 7.29 3.29 -2.71
N MET A 17 8.15 4.14 -3.24
CA MET A 17 9.51 3.81 -3.62
C MET A 17 10.49 4.46 -2.65
N GLN A 18 11.51 3.71 -2.27
CA GLN A 18 12.64 4.22 -1.50
C GLN A 18 13.89 3.81 -2.25
N ASP A 19 14.67 4.79 -2.68
CA ASP A 19 15.80 4.62 -3.58
C ASP A 19 15.41 3.80 -4.83
N ASP A 20 16.00 2.62 -5.01
CA ASP A 20 15.75 1.75 -6.16
C ASP A 20 14.81 0.57 -5.86
N TYR A 21 14.12 0.55 -4.71
CA TYR A 21 13.24 -0.56 -4.32
C TYR A 21 11.81 -0.12 -3.98
N VAL A 22 10.88 -1.09 -4.13
CA VAL A 22 9.48 -0.91 -3.75
C VAL A 22 9.36 -1.14 -2.25
N ALA A 23 9.12 -0.08 -1.48
CA ALA A 23 9.00 -0.15 -0.03
C ALA A 23 7.60 -0.60 0.42
N TYR A 24 6.56 -0.19 -0.31
CA TYR A 24 5.17 -0.51 0.02
C TYR A 24 4.28 -0.49 -1.23
N ILE A 25 3.29 -1.37 -1.26
CA ILE A 25 2.26 -1.43 -2.29
C ILE A 25 0.90 -1.39 -1.62
N GLY A 26 0.00 -0.59 -2.17
CA GLY A 26 -1.38 -0.55 -1.70
C GLY A 26 -2.36 -0.15 -2.80
N GLN A 27 -3.65 -0.20 -2.47
CA GLN A 27 -4.70 0.37 -3.31
C GLN A 27 -5.48 1.51 -2.64
N THR A 28 -6.07 2.40 -3.43
CA THR A 28 -6.91 3.50 -2.95
C THR A 28 -7.83 4.04 -4.04
N THR A 29 -8.89 4.73 -3.63
CA THR A 29 -9.72 5.56 -4.52
C THR A 29 -9.32 7.03 -4.51
N HIS A 30 -8.48 7.45 -3.54
CA HIS A 30 -8.02 8.82 -3.32
C HIS A 30 -6.51 8.81 -3.06
N LEU A 31 -5.70 9.02 -4.11
CA LEU A 31 -4.26 8.82 -4.04
C LEU A 31 -3.56 9.91 -3.21
N ALA A 32 -3.84 11.19 -3.48
CA ALA A 32 -3.24 12.29 -2.73
C ALA A 32 -3.50 12.19 -1.22
N ALA A 33 -4.74 11.89 -0.82
CA ALA A 33 -5.09 11.71 0.59
C ALA A 33 -4.35 10.52 1.23
N ARG A 34 -4.21 9.40 0.49
CA ARG A 34 -3.52 8.21 1.01
C ARG A 34 -2.02 8.44 1.18
N ILE A 35 -1.39 9.18 0.28
CA ILE A 35 0.01 9.57 0.40
C ILE A 35 0.20 10.46 1.63
N ALA A 36 -0.67 11.44 1.84
CA ALA A 36 -0.63 12.29 3.03
C ALA A 36 -0.74 11.49 4.33
N THR A 37 -1.59 10.45 4.38
CA THR A 37 -1.67 9.53 5.52
C THR A 37 -0.34 8.80 5.77
N HIS A 38 0.32 8.27 4.73
CA HIS A 38 1.60 7.57 4.91
C HIS A 38 2.71 8.50 5.44
N VAL A 39 2.74 9.75 4.97
CA VAL A 39 3.66 10.78 5.50
C VAL A 39 3.36 11.07 6.98
N ALA A 40 2.07 11.20 7.33
CA ALA A 40 1.65 11.43 8.71
C ALA A 40 1.96 10.23 9.64
N ASP A 41 1.88 9.01 9.12
CA ASP A 41 2.23 7.77 9.82
C ASP A 41 3.76 7.57 9.95
N GLY A 42 4.57 8.50 9.42
CA GLY A 42 6.03 8.46 9.53
C GLY A 42 6.73 7.52 8.55
N LYS A 43 6.04 7.07 7.49
CA LYS A 43 6.68 6.24 6.46
C LYS A 43 7.62 7.08 5.60
N THR A 44 8.78 6.51 5.31
CA THR A 44 9.81 7.11 4.45
C THR A 44 9.73 6.54 3.04
N PHE A 45 9.66 7.43 2.06
CA PHE A 45 9.72 7.13 0.62
C PHE A 45 10.12 8.43 -0.12
N ASP A 46 10.81 8.32 -1.26
CA ASP A 46 11.23 9.47 -2.06
C ASP A 46 10.32 9.73 -3.26
N SER A 47 9.58 8.71 -3.69
CA SER A 47 8.76 8.79 -4.89
C SER A 47 7.58 7.84 -4.84
N VAL A 48 6.58 8.14 -5.66
CA VAL A 48 5.33 7.38 -5.75
C VAL A 48 5.05 7.06 -7.21
N ALA A 49 4.83 5.78 -7.50
CA ALA A 49 4.29 5.33 -8.77
C ALA A 49 2.85 4.83 -8.58
N TYR A 50 2.03 4.90 -9.62
CA TYR A 50 0.67 4.38 -9.56
C TYR A 50 0.14 3.95 -10.93
N LYS A 51 -0.89 3.11 -10.91
CA LYS A 51 -1.64 2.66 -12.08
C LYS A 51 -3.12 2.75 -11.79
N ASP A 52 -3.85 3.41 -12.69
CA ASP A 52 -5.31 3.36 -12.71
C ASP A 52 -5.76 1.94 -13.12
N VAL A 53 -6.71 1.38 -12.38
CA VAL A 53 -7.19 0.01 -12.56
C VAL A 53 -8.71 -0.05 -12.50
N CYS A 54 -9.30 -1.11 -13.03
CA CYS A 54 -10.70 -1.42 -12.77
C CYS A 54 -10.88 -1.79 -11.29
N GLY A 55 -12.00 -1.37 -10.69
CA GLY A 55 -12.30 -1.68 -9.29
C GLY A 55 -12.31 -3.16 -8.97
N ALA A 56 -12.79 -3.99 -9.90
CA ALA A 56 -12.84 -5.45 -9.74
C ALA A 56 -11.43 -6.09 -9.71
N ASP A 57 -10.45 -5.47 -10.37
CA ASP A 57 -9.11 -6.03 -10.53
C ASP A 57 -8.13 -5.54 -9.46
N ALA A 58 -8.48 -4.48 -8.73
CA ALA A 58 -7.55 -3.76 -7.86
C ALA A 58 -6.93 -4.64 -6.78
N VAL A 59 -7.74 -5.48 -6.12
CA VAL A 59 -7.29 -6.45 -5.11
C VAL A 59 -6.33 -7.47 -5.72
N MET A 60 -6.63 -7.98 -6.91
CA MET A 60 -5.82 -9.01 -7.56
C MET A 60 -4.47 -8.43 -8.03
N ILE A 61 -4.50 -7.21 -8.58
CA ILE A 61 -3.29 -6.50 -9.02
C ILE A 61 -2.42 -6.13 -7.81
N GLU A 62 -3.01 -5.63 -6.72
CA GLU A 62 -2.29 -5.36 -5.46
C GLU A 62 -1.60 -6.64 -4.96
N ALA A 63 -2.34 -7.73 -4.80
CA ALA A 63 -1.80 -8.99 -4.30
C ALA A 63 -0.69 -9.56 -5.19
N PHE A 64 -0.87 -9.52 -6.52
CA PHE A 64 0.15 -9.97 -7.47
C PHE A 64 1.44 -9.15 -7.33
N ASN A 65 1.34 -7.83 -7.25
CA ASN A 65 2.52 -6.97 -7.13
C ASN A 65 3.19 -7.10 -5.75
N ILE A 66 2.43 -7.26 -4.67
CA ILE A 66 3.01 -7.55 -3.33
C ILE A 66 3.78 -8.87 -3.38
N ASN A 67 3.20 -9.92 -3.97
CA ASN A 67 3.88 -11.21 -4.08
C ASN A 67 5.15 -11.15 -4.93
N TYR A 68 5.11 -10.41 -6.04
CA TYR A 68 6.24 -10.27 -6.96
C TYR A 68 7.40 -9.44 -6.37
N HIS A 69 7.09 -8.28 -5.77
CA HIS A 69 8.10 -7.36 -5.26
C HIS A 69 8.53 -7.63 -3.82
N ASN A 70 7.72 -8.36 -3.05
CA ASN A 70 7.92 -8.63 -1.62
C ASN A 70 8.33 -7.38 -0.79
N PRO A 71 7.55 -6.30 -0.84
CA PRO A 71 7.88 -5.04 -0.17
C PRO A 71 7.90 -5.18 1.37
N GLU A 72 8.96 -4.68 2.00
CA GLU A 72 9.21 -4.78 3.45
C GLU A 72 8.03 -4.28 4.30
N LEU A 73 7.49 -3.10 3.98
CA LEU A 73 6.43 -2.48 4.78
C LEU A 73 5.07 -3.19 4.66
N ASN A 74 4.85 -4.01 3.63
CA ASN A 74 3.65 -4.86 3.59
C ASN A 74 3.80 -6.07 4.53
N GLN A 75 5.03 -6.60 4.68
CA GLN A 75 5.29 -7.72 5.58
C GLN A 75 5.13 -7.32 7.05
N GLU A 76 5.53 -6.11 7.42
CA GLU A 76 5.31 -5.58 8.77
C GLU A 76 3.82 -5.48 9.12
N VAL A 77 3.00 -5.04 8.17
CA VAL A 77 1.54 -4.95 8.33
C VAL A 77 0.91 -6.33 8.47
N ASP A 78 1.32 -7.31 7.65
CA ASP A 78 0.82 -8.69 7.74
C ASP A 78 1.23 -9.35 9.06
N ASN A 79 2.46 -9.13 9.52
CA ASN A 79 2.95 -9.62 10.80
C ASN A 79 2.22 -8.98 11.98
N ALA A 80 2.00 -7.66 11.97
CA ALA A 80 1.19 -6.97 12.98
C ALA A 80 -0.25 -7.50 13.02
N THR A 81 -0.86 -7.73 11.85
CA THR A 81 -2.22 -8.29 11.74
C THR A 81 -2.28 -9.74 12.23
N CYS A 82 -1.24 -10.54 11.98
CA CYS A 82 -1.12 -11.91 12.48
C CYS A 82 -0.97 -11.95 14.01
N LEU A 83 -0.14 -11.07 14.58
CA LEU A 83 0.04 -10.94 16.03
C LEU A 83 -1.25 -10.52 16.72
N LEU A 84 -1.98 -9.54 16.17
CA LEU A 84 -3.28 -9.11 16.72
C LEU A 84 -4.35 -10.21 16.64
N LYS A 85 -4.39 -11.00 15.55
CA LYS A 85 -5.28 -12.18 15.45
C LYS A 85 -4.92 -13.28 16.45
N ARG A 86 -3.64 -13.47 16.78
CA ARG A 86 -3.20 -14.41 17.81
C ARG A 86 -3.59 -13.94 19.22
N VAL A 87 -3.38 -12.65 19.51
CA VAL A 87 -3.78 -12.06 20.80
C VAL A 87 -5.30 -12.13 20.97
N ALA A 88 -6.08 -11.73 19.96
CA ALA A 88 -7.54 -11.81 20.00
C ALA A 88 -8.11 -13.23 20.21
N ARG A 89 -7.37 -14.28 19.81
CA ARG A 89 -7.74 -15.69 20.11
C ARG A 89 -7.32 -16.15 21.51
N SER A 90 -6.34 -15.49 22.12
CA SER A 90 -5.90 -15.79 23.49
C SER A 90 -6.71 -15.07 24.58
N VAL A 91 -7.44 -14.00 24.21
CA VAL A 91 -8.49 -13.37 25.03
C VAL A 91 -9.85 -13.77 24.46
N GLY A 92 -10.35 -14.93 24.89
CA GLY A 92 -11.58 -15.52 24.37
C GLY A 92 -12.81 -14.60 24.43
N TYR A 93 -13.49 -14.51 23.29
CA TYR A 93 -14.93 -14.32 23.13
C TYR A 93 -15.44 -15.42 22.19
#